data_AF-A0A667WMA1-F1
#
_entry.id   AF-A0A667WMA1-F1
#
_cell.length_a   1.000
_cell.length_b   1.000
_cell.length_c   1.000
_cell.angle_alpha   90.00
_cell.angle_beta   90.00
_cell.angle_gamma   90.00
#
_symmetry.space_group_name_H-M   'P 1'
#
loop_
_entity.id
_entity.type
_entity.pdbx_description
1 polymer ?
#
loop_
_entity_poly.entity_id
_entity_poly.type
_entity_poly.pdbx_seq_one_letter_code
_entity_poly.pdbx_strand_id
1 'polypeptide(L)'
;RQYHLVEERMTWTEAQSYCRQHYTDLATVTSEEDVVKLNDALGSYRSEVVWIGLYDGINNWKWSLQNKNYYGEGEAEFRMWGGGQPNNGYLDEYCVAMNREGQWLDYRCSDRFPFICYNGLCNSEILSIQYLQKTISHWPYYFAAWRMKSLFLLI
;
A
#
# COMPACT_ATOMS: atom_id res chain seq x y z
N ARG A 1 5.55 6.17 -8.16
CA ARG A 1 4.55 5.34 -7.44
C ARG A 1 3.25 5.44 -8.20
N GLN A 2 2.54 4.32 -8.40
CA GLN A 2 1.19 4.31 -8.93
C GLN A 2 0.23 3.95 -7.80
N TYR A 3 -0.82 4.75 -7.61
CA TYR A 3 -1.83 4.57 -6.56
C TYR A 3 -3.09 3.94 -7.14
N HIS A 4 -3.71 3.06 -6.36
CA HIS A 4 -4.91 2.31 -6.74
C HIS A 4 -5.91 2.37 -5.60
N LEU A 5 -7.07 3.01 -5.85
CA LEU A 5 -8.19 3.00 -4.92
C LEU A 5 -8.88 1.63 -4.93
N VAL A 6 -9.15 1.12 -3.74
CA VAL A 6 -10.02 -0.03 -3.51
C VAL A 6 -11.22 0.45 -2.70
N GLU A 7 -12.40 0.36 -3.30
CA GLU A 7 -13.64 0.92 -2.75
C GLU A 7 -14.24 0.08 -1.61
N GLU A 8 -13.80 -1.17 -1.47
CA GLU A 8 -14.26 -2.08 -0.42
C GLU A 8 -13.82 -1.59 0.97
N ARG A 9 -14.72 -1.66 1.95
CA ARG A 9 -14.48 -1.16 3.30
C ARG A 9 -13.90 -2.24 4.19
N MET A 10 -12.63 -2.08 4.55
CA MET A 10 -11.85 -3.03 5.33
C MET A 10 -11.23 -2.37 6.56
N THR A 11 -10.93 -3.17 7.57
CA THR A 11 -10.03 -2.75 8.66
C THR A 11 -8.65 -2.46 8.10
N TRP A 12 -7.83 -1.68 8.82
CA TRP A 12 -6.49 -1.33 8.33
C TRP A 12 -5.63 -2.57 8.05
N THR A 13 -5.69 -3.59 8.91
CA THR A 13 -4.94 -4.84 8.74
C THR A 13 -5.44 -5.68 7.56
N GLU A 14 -6.76 -5.75 7.34
CA GLU A 14 -7.35 -6.40 6.17
C GLU A 14 -6.93 -5.68 4.88
N ALA A 15 -7.00 -4.35 4.86
CA ALA A 15 -6.59 -3.51 3.74
C ALA A 15 -5.10 -3.68 3.40
N GLN A 16 -4.22 -3.71 4.41
CA GLN A 16 -2.79 -4.00 4.22
C GLN A 16 -2.59 -5.37 3.59
N SER A 17 -3.28 -6.38 4.10
CA SER A 17 -3.18 -7.75 3.60
C SER A 17 -3.63 -7.84 2.14
N TYR A 18 -4.73 -7.17 1.79
CA TYR A 18 -5.21 -7.05 0.43
C TYR A 18 -4.17 -6.38 -0.47
N CYS A 19 -3.61 -5.24 -0.05
CA CYS A 19 -2.61 -4.54 -0.85
C CYS A 19 -1.34 -5.37 -1.06
N ARG A 20 -0.91 -6.17 -0.09
CA ARG A 20 0.25 -7.08 -0.26
C ARG A 20 -0.06 -8.30 -1.12
N GLN A 21 -1.33 -8.70 -1.23
CA GLN A 21 -1.76 -9.79 -2.10
C GLN A 21 -1.85 -9.34 -3.57
N HIS A 22 -2.28 -8.10 -3.81
CA HIS A 22 -2.61 -7.61 -5.16
C HIS A 22 -1.65 -6.53 -5.70
N TYR A 23 -0.88 -5.88 -4.83
CA TYR A 23 -0.01 -4.73 -5.10
C TYR A 23 1.29 -4.86 -4.27
N THR A 24 1.97 -3.74 -3.97
CA THR A 24 3.15 -3.74 -3.08
C THR A 24 2.77 -3.65 -1.60
N ASP A 25 2.07 -2.58 -1.19
CA ASP A 25 1.57 -2.38 0.17
C ASP A 25 0.50 -1.27 0.17
N LEU A 26 -0.03 -0.91 1.34
CA LEU A 26 -0.83 0.31 1.54
C LEU A 26 -0.01 1.56 1.19
N ALA A 27 -0.68 2.57 0.62
CA ALA A 27 -0.07 3.79 0.12
C ALA A 27 0.89 4.43 1.13
N THR A 28 2.14 4.62 0.71
CA THR A 28 3.10 5.45 1.43
C THR A 28 3.12 6.84 0.80
N VAL A 29 3.00 7.88 1.62
CA VAL A 29 2.95 9.28 1.17
C VAL A 29 4.16 10.00 1.76
N THR A 30 5.15 10.34 0.95
CA THR A 30 6.42 10.92 1.44
C THR A 30 6.69 12.33 0.93
N SER A 31 5.75 12.91 0.18
CA SER A 31 5.83 14.26 -0.35
C SER A 31 4.44 14.80 -0.71
N GLU A 32 4.34 16.11 -0.95
CA GLU A 32 3.12 16.72 -1.50
C GLU A 32 2.77 16.18 -2.90
N GLU A 33 3.78 15.80 -3.69
CA GLU A 33 3.56 15.20 -5.01
C GLU A 33 2.81 13.86 -4.91
N ASP A 34 3.10 13.07 -3.86
CA ASP A 34 2.34 11.85 -3.58
C ASP A 34 0.89 12.15 -3.23
N VAL A 35 0.64 13.20 -2.45
CA VAL A 35 -0.73 13.65 -2.11
C VAL A 35 -1.50 14.00 -3.38
N VAL A 36 -0.89 14.71 -4.32
CA VAL A 36 -1.51 15.05 -5.61
C VAL A 36 -1.86 13.78 -6.40
N LYS A 37 -0.90 12.86 -6.58
CA LYS A 37 -1.13 11.60 -7.32
C LYS A 37 -2.19 10.72 -6.68
N LEU A 38 -2.23 10.68 -5.35
CA LEU A 38 -3.21 9.91 -4.60
C LEU A 38 -4.61 10.56 -4.73
N ASN A 39 -4.70 11.89 -4.66
CA ASN A 39 -5.93 12.63 -4.92
C ASN A 39 -6.45 12.46 -6.35
N ASP A 40 -5.57 12.28 -7.33
CA ASP A 40 -5.96 11.94 -8.70
C ASP A 40 -6.54 10.52 -8.78
N ALA A 41 -5.94 9.56 -8.08
CA ALA A 41 -6.46 8.19 -8.00
C ALA A 41 -7.83 8.09 -7.30
N LEU A 42 -8.14 9.01 -6.39
CA LEU A 42 -9.45 9.09 -5.73
C LEU A 42 -10.59 9.47 -6.68
N GLY A 43 -10.33 10.26 -7.73
CA GLY A 43 -11.36 10.66 -8.70
C GLY A 43 -12.63 11.24 -8.05
N SER A 44 -13.77 10.55 -8.20
CA SER A 44 -15.06 10.95 -7.62
C SER A 44 -15.25 10.53 -6.15
N TYR A 45 -14.38 9.67 -5.60
CA TYR A 45 -14.45 9.18 -4.21
C TYR A 45 -13.92 10.18 -3.17
N ARG A 46 -13.63 11.42 -3.57
CA ARG A 46 -13.13 12.50 -2.73
C ARG A 46 -14.09 12.97 -1.63
N SER A 47 -15.16 12.26 -1.30
CA SER A 47 -15.98 12.58 -0.12
C SER A 47 -15.65 11.72 1.11
N GLU A 48 -14.93 10.61 0.92
CA GLU A 48 -14.62 9.64 1.97
C GLU A 48 -13.17 9.81 2.47
N VAL A 49 -12.92 9.32 3.68
CA VAL A 49 -11.55 9.06 4.16
C VAL A 49 -11.09 7.69 3.65
N VAL A 50 -9.79 7.56 3.40
CA VAL A 50 -9.21 6.31 2.89
C VAL A 50 -8.00 5.89 3.69
N TRP A 51 -7.85 4.59 3.95
CA TRP A 51 -6.65 4.10 4.63
C TRP A 51 -5.39 4.35 3.81
N ILE A 52 -4.35 4.81 4.50
CA ILE A 52 -2.97 4.86 4.01
C ILE A 52 -2.08 3.99 4.91
N GLY A 53 -0.85 3.75 4.46
CA GLY A 53 0.05 2.80 5.08
C GLY A 53 0.70 3.25 6.39
N LEU A 54 0.30 4.37 6.99
CA LEU A 54 0.88 4.87 8.22
C LEU A 54 0.15 4.28 9.43
N TYR A 55 0.91 3.81 10.42
CA TYR A 55 0.39 3.28 11.68
C TYR A 55 1.36 3.59 12.83
N ASP A 56 0.88 3.57 14.07
CA ASP A 56 1.73 3.73 15.26
C ASP A 56 2.38 2.39 15.64
N GLY A 57 3.70 2.30 15.43
CA GLY A 57 4.51 1.13 15.75
C GLY A 57 5.18 1.24 17.12
N ILE A 58 4.38 1.46 18.17
CA ILE A 58 4.73 1.70 19.58
C ILE A 58 5.40 3.06 19.79
N ASN A 59 4.58 4.10 20.00
CA ASN A 59 4.97 5.50 20.22
C ASN A 59 5.80 6.10 19.08
N ASN A 60 5.68 5.56 17.86
CA ASN A 60 6.33 6.12 16.68
C ASN A 60 5.60 5.70 15.40
N TRP A 61 5.16 6.70 14.63
CA TRP A 61 4.51 6.52 13.33
C TRP A 61 5.47 5.90 12.31
N LYS A 62 5.07 4.77 11.73
CA LYS A 62 5.84 4.01 10.76
C LYS A 62 4.99 3.69 9.53
N TRP A 63 5.64 3.68 8.38
CA TRP A 63 5.04 3.17 7.16
C TRP A 63 4.99 1.64 7.19
N SER A 64 3.90 1.09 6.66
CA SER A 64 3.65 -0.35 6.49
C SER A 64 4.71 -1.02 5.62
N LEU A 65 5.20 -0.30 4.60
CA LEU A 65 6.35 -0.73 3.83
C LEU A 65 7.62 -0.59 4.69
N GLN A 66 8.20 -1.72 5.08
CA GLN A 66 9.34 -1.75 5.99
C GLN A 66 10.70 -1.52 5.33
N ASN A 67 10.77 -1.45 4.00
CA ASN A 67 12.04 -1.32 3.29
C ASN A 67 12.58 0.12 3.38
N LYS A 68 13.50 0.36 4.32
CA LYS A 68 14.10 1.69 4.53
C LYS A 68 14.85 2.24 3.32
N ASN A 69 15.39 1.37 2.45
CA ASN A 69 16.08 1.80 1.23
C ASN A 69 15.10 2.39 0.18
N TYR A 70 13.80 2.30 0.44
CA TYR A 70 12.76 2.91 -0.38
C TYR A 70 12.58 4.40 -0.13
N TYR A 71 13.09 4.92 0.99
CA TYR A 71 12.91 6.30 1.43
C TYR A 71 14.20 7.09 1.23
N GLY A 72 14.07 8.26 0.60
CA GLY A 72 15.08 9.31 0.64
C GLY A 72 15.25 9.92 2.04
N GLU A 73 16.24 10.79 2.20
CA GLU A 73 16.45 11.53 3.45
C GLU A 73 15.22 12.39 3.79
N GLY A 74 14.62 12.19 4.97
CA GLY A 74 13.45 12.93 5.44
C GLY A 74 12.10 12.43 4.90
N GLU A 75 12.09 11.52 3.91
CA GLU A 75 10.86 11.03 3.29
C GLU A 75 10.01 10.17 4.24
N ALA A 76 10.66 9.36 5.09
CA ALA A 76 9.97 8.51 6.05
C ALA A 76 9.30 9.35 7.17
N GLU A 77 9.81 10.55 7.41
CA GLU A 77 9.39 11.49 8.44
C GLU A 77 8.34 12.51 7.96
N PHE A 78 8.08 12.60 6.64
CA PHE A 78 7.07 13.51 6.08
C PHE A 78 5.69 13.27 6.73
N ARG A 79 5.03 14.36 7.17
CA ARG A 79 3.70 14.30 7.79
C ARG A 79 2.80 15.40 7.24
N MET A 80 1.54 15.06 6.95
CA MET A 80 0.48 16.01 6.55
C MET A 80 -0.73 15.91 7.47
N TRP A 81 -0.48 15.93 8.79
CA TRP A 81 -1.56 15.87 9.79
C TRP A 81 -2.60 16.99 9.60
N GLY A 82 -3.87 16.64 9.79
CA GLY A 82 -4.93 17.63 9.92
C GLY A 82 -4.76 18.48 11.18
N GLY A 83 -5.45 19.63 11.23
CA GLY A 83 -5.42 20.50 12.41
C GLY A 83 -5.86 19.75 13.67
N GLY A 84 -4.98 19.69 14.67
CA GLY A 84 -5.25 18.99 15.93
C GLY A 84 -5.06 17.47 15.88
N GLN A 85 -4.43 16.93 14.83
CA GLN A 85 -4.12 15.50 14.69
C GLN A 85 -2.60 15.23 14.83
N PRO A 86 -2.18 14.01 15.19
CA PRO A 86 -3.03 12.94 15.72
C PRO A 86 -3.55 13.31 17.11
N ASN A 87 -4.80 12.98 17.42
CA ASN A 87 -5.41 13.33 18.72
C ASN A 87 -5.59 12.15 19.66
N ASN A 88 -5.48 10.92 19.15
CA ASN A 88 -5.79 9.69 19.86
C ASN A 88 -7.06 9.81 20.71
N GLY A 89 -8.12 10.35 20.11
CA GLY A 89 -9.36 10.77 20.76
C GLY A 89 -10.10 9.63 21.48
N TYR A 90 -9.87 8.39 21.06
CA TYR A 90 -10.41 7.19 21.71
C TYR A 90 -9.40 6.37 22.52
N LEU A 91 -8.17 6.86 22.64
CA LEU A 91 -7.04 6.18 23.29
C LEU A 91 -6.54 4.92 22.56
N ASP A 92 -7.13 4.57 21.40
CA ASP A 92 -6.81 3.40 20.59
C ASP A 92 -6.74 3.69 19.07
N GLU A 93 -6.43 4.95 18.69
CA GLU A 93 -6.36 5.38 17.29
C GLU A 93 -4.93 5.28 16.73
N TYR A 94 -4.55 4.07 16.32
CA TYR A 94 -3.17 3.78 15.88
C TYR A 94 -3.00 3.66 14.36
N CYS A 95 -4.07 3.88 13.58
CA CYS A 95 -4.06 3.72 12.13
C CYS A 95 -4.50 5.01 11.44
N VAL A 96 -3.94 5.31 10.28
CA VAL A 96 -4.10 6.63 9.66
C VAL A 96 -4.89 6.54 8.37
N ALA A 97 -5.90 7.40 8.25
CA ALA A 97 -6.62 7.64 7.01
C ALA A 97 -6.36 9.06 6.49
N MET A 98 -6.46 9.22 5.18
CA MET A 98 -6.34 10.51 4.51
C MET A 98 -7.73 11.01 4.12
N ASN A 99 -8.02 12.28 4.37
CA ASN A 99 -9.22 12.94 3.88
C ASN A 99 -9.02 13.50 2.45
N ARG A 100 -10.08 14.07 1.87
CA ARG A 100 -10.06 14.61 0.50
C ARG A 100 -9.16 15.83 0.30
N GLU A 101 -8.85 16.55 1.38
CA GLU A 101 -7.90 17.65 1.38
C GLU A 101 -6.44 17.17 1.44
N GLY A 102 -6.20 15.85 1.52
CA GLY A 102 -4.87 15.27 1.65
C GLY A 102 -4.34 15.25 3.08
N GLN A 103 -5.17 15.62 4.07
CA GLN A 103 -4.78 15.69 5.47
C GLN A 103 -4.97 14.34 6.16
N TRP A 104 -4.11 14.07 7.13
CA TRP A 104 -4.06 12.78 7.82
C TRP A 104 -4.76 12.87 9.16
N LEU A 105 -5.53 11.83 9.47
CA LEU A 105 -6.22 11.66 10.73
C LEU A 105 -5.95 10.27 11.28
N ASP A 106 -5.78 10.18 12.60
CA ASP A 106 -5.72 8.90 13.28
C ASP A 106 -7.14 8.38 13.57
N TYR A 107 -7.30 7.07 13.42
CA TYR A 107 -8.53 6.32 13.61
C TYR A 107 -8.22 4.98 14.26
N ARG A 108 -9.26 4.32 14.78
CA ARG A 108 -9.12 2.95 15.27
C ARG A 108 -8.80 2.04 14.10
N CYS A 109 -7.81 1.17 14.26
CA CYS A 109 -7.46 0.20 13.22
C CYS A 109 -8.61 -0.75 12.85
N SER A 110 -9.61 -0.90 13.73
CA SER A 110 -10.84 -1.67 13.53
C SER A 110 -11.91 -0.95 12.70
N ASP A 111 -11.79 0.36 12.47
CA ASP A 111 -12.71 1.09 11.62
C ASP A 111 -12.62 0.58 10.18
N ARG A 112 -13.71 0.69 9.42
CA ARG A 112 -13.79 0.14 8.06
C ARG A 112 -13.90 1.26 7.03
N PHE A 113 -12.82 1.46 6.28
CA PHE A 113 -12.73 2.47 5.21
C PHE A 113 -12.31 1.82 3.88
N PRO A 114 -12.63 2.47 2.75
CA PRO A 114 -11.91 2.25 1.51
C PRO A 114 -10.42 2.54 1.71
N PHE A 115 -9.58 2.06 0.81
CA PHE A 115 -8.13 2.13 1.03
C PHE A 115 -7.36 2.26 -0.27
N ILE A 116 -6.14 2.78 -0.17
CA ILE A 116 -5.28 2.98 -1.33
C ILE A 116 -4.08 2.08 -1.22
N CYS A 117 -3.92 1.24 -2.23
CA CYS A 117 -2.71 0.47 -2.45
C CYS A 117 -1.76 1.25 -3.36
N TYR A 118 -0.47 0.91 -3.30
CA TYR A 118 0.47 1.40 -4.30
C TYR A 118 1.35 0.29 -4.85
N ASN A 119 1.85 0.54 -6.06
CA ASN A 119 2.94 -0.23 -6.64
C ASN A 119 4.25 0.54 -6.42
N GLY A 120 5.14 -0.07 -5.62
CA GLY A 120 6.45 0.49 -5.29
C GLY A 120 7.48 0.35 -6.41
N LEU A 121 7.19 -0.52 -7.37
CA LEU A 121 8.03 -0.74 -8.53
C LEU A 121 7.66 0.29 -9.62
N CYS A 122 8.65 1.06 -10.04
CA CYS A 122 8.59 1.72 -11.34
C CYS A 122 8.34 0.63 -12.39
N ASN A 123 7.50 0.90 -13.39
CA ASN A 123 7.08 -0.09 -14.39
C ASN A 123 8.24 -0.90 -15.01
N SER A 124 9.49 -0.42 -14.96
CA SER A 124 10.67 -1.15 -15.43
C SER A 124 10.92 -2.51 -14.75
N GLU A 125 10.68 -2.67 -13.45
CA GLU A 125 10.93 -3.94 -12.74
C GLU A 125 9.73 -4.91 -12.84
N ILE A 126 8.50 -4.41 -12.86
CA ILE A 126 7.31 -5.25 -13.11
C ILE A 126 7.27 -5.68 -14.57
N LEU A 127 7.55 -4.78 -15.52
CA LEU A 127 7.63 -5.14 -16.93
C LEU A 127 8.75 -6.14 -17.17
N SER A 128 9.91 -6.03 -16.50
CA SER A 128 10.96 -7.03 -16.63
C SER A 128 10.56 -8.38 -16.06
N ILE A 129 9.91 -8.44 -14.88
CA ILE A 129 9.42 -9.71 -14.30
C ILE A 129 8.29 -10.31 -15.14
N GLN A 130 7.31 -9.52 -15.57
CA GLN A 130 6.22 -9.99 -16.43
C GLN A 130 6.74 -10.41 -17.81
N TYR A 131 7.71 -9.69 -18.37
CA TYR A 131 8.40 -10.07 -19.60
C TYR A 131 9.19 -11.38 -19.41
N LEU A 132 9.89 -11.55 -18.29
CA LEU A 132 10.58 -12.79 -17.93
C LEU A 132 9.60 -13.97 -17.76
N GLN A 133 8.48 -13.79 -17.06
CA GLN A 133 7.44 -14.81 -16.92
C GLN A 133 6.80 -15.16 -18.28
N LYS A 134 6.56 -14.15 -19.13
CA LYS A 134 6.02 -14.33 -20.48
C LYS A 134 7.02 -15.00 -21.41
N THR A 135 8.31 -14.74 -21.27
CA THR A 135 9.37 -15.39 -22.10
C THR A 135 9.66 -16.82 -21.64
N ILE A 136 9.65 -17.09 -20.33
CA ILE A 136 9.77 -18.45 -19.78
C ILE A 136 8.59 -19.33 -20.25
N SER A 137 7.37 -18.78 -20.31
CA SER A 137 6.19 -19.50 -20.80
C SER A 137 6.18 -19.72 -22.32
N HIS A 138 7.12 -19.15 -23.08
CA HIS A 138 7.21 -19.35 -24.54
C HIS A 138 8.43 -20.18 -24.96
N TRP A 139 9.25 -20.68 -24.01
CA TRP A 139 10.37 -21.58 -24.31
C TRP A 139 9.97 -23.06 -24.14
N PRO A 140 9.91 -23.86 -25.22
CA PRO A 140 9.46 -25.25 -25.16
C PRO A 140 10.29 -26.13 -24.21
N TYR A 141 11.54 -25.75 -23.93
CA TYR A 141 12.43 -26.50 -23.05
C TYR A 141 12.13 -26.33 -21.55
N TYR A 142 11.57 -25.20 -21.11
CA TYR A 142 11.30 -24.95 -19.69
C TYR A 142 9.89 -25.34 -19.24
N PHE A 143 8.95 -25.44 -20.18
CA PHE A 143 7.61 -25.99 -19.93
C PHE A 143 7.66 -27.45 -19.43
N ALA A 144 8.66 -28.23 -19.88
CA ALA A 144 8.90 -29.59 -19.40
C ALA A 144 9.47 -29.63 -17.96
N ALA A 145 10.25 -28.62 -17.55
CA ALA A 145 10.86 -28.57 -16.22
C ALA A 145 9.87 -28.13 -15.13
N TRP A 146 8.89 -27.28 -15.46
CA TRP A 146 7.91 -26.78 -14.49
C TRP A 146 6.83 -27.84 -14.13
N ARG A 147 6.50 -28.77 -15.05
CA ARG A 147 5.60 -29.89 -14.77
C ARG A 147 6.19 -31.01 -13.90
N MET A 148 7.49 -30.98 -13.57
CA MET A 148 8.13 -32.03 -12.75
C MET A 148 8.30 -31.70 -11.27
N LYS A 149 7.94 -30.50 -10.80
CA LYS A 149 7.96 -30.18 -9.34
C LYS A 149 6.62 -30.33 -8.63
N SER A 150 5.55 -30.68 -9.35
CA SER A 150 4.23 -30.94 -8.75
C SER A 150 3.81 -32.42 -8.84
N LEU A 151 4.78 -33.34 -8.89
CA LEU A 151 4.53 -34.78 -8.85
C LEU A 151 5.59 -35.50 -7.98
N PHE A 152 5.85 -35.01 -6.77
CA PHE A 152 6.52 -35.76 -5.71
C PHE A 152 5.85 -35.45 -4.36
N LEU A 153 4.62 -35.92 -4.22
CA LEU A 153 3.88 -36.04 -2.96
C LEU A 153 2.75 -37.05 -3.19
N LEU A 154 3.12 -38.28 -3.52
CA LEU A 154 2.28 -39.48 -3.50
C LEU A 154 3.17 -40.73 -3.62
N ILE A 155 4.08 -40.90 -2.65
CA ILE A 155 4.47 -42.18 -2.03
C ILE A 155 4.78 -41.85 -0.58
#